data_AF-A0A3M4KHB8-F1
#
_entry.id   AF-A0A3M4KHB8-F1
#
_cell.length_a   1.000
_cell.length_b   1.000
_cell.length_c   1.000
_cell.angle_alpha   90.00
_cell.angle_beta   90.00
_cell.angle_gamma   90.00
#
_symmetry.space_group_name_H-M   'P 1'
#
loop_
_entity.id
_entity.type
_entity.pdbx_description
1 polymer ?
#
loop_
_entity_poly.entity_id
_entity_poly.type
_entity_poly.pdbx_seq_one_letter_code
_entity_poly.pdbx_strand_id
1 'polypeptide(L)'
;MNREAIKQKVFDALGIILVDKSVINEDATFSELFLEDEDVESLFTSLEEAFGLTFPGSIKQQAIDNAREFSLHMIVELVVMMGKETLSKEGKDEKRNRKPGRQH
;
A
#
# COMPACT_ATOMS: atom_id res chain seq x y z
N MET A 1 -2.91 6.31 9.99
CA MET A 1 -1.62 5.80 9.47
C MET A 1 -0.63 6.95 9.35
N ASN A 2 0.64 6.74 9.69
CA ASN A 2 1.70 7.75 9.56
C ASN A 2 2.40 7.62 8.20
N ARG A 3 2.48 8.73 7.45
CA ARG A 3 3.17 8.78 6.15
C ARG A 3 4.62 8.31 6.24
N GLU A 4 5.30 8.63 7.34
CA GLU A 4 6.68 8.20 7.59
C GLU A 4 6.80 6.68 7.75
N ALA A 5 5.87 6.04 8.46
CA ALA A 5 5.88 4.58 8.61
C ALA A 5 5.63 3.87 7.27
N ILE A 6 4.73 4.44 6.45
CA ILE A 6 4.47 3.98 5.08
C ILE A 6 5.73 4.09 4.22
N LYS A 7 6.34 5.28 4.23
CA LYS A 7 7.58 5.53 3.52
C LYS A 7 8.67 4.55 3.94
N GLN A 8 8.92 4.39 5.24
CA GLN A 8 9.94 3.45 5.71
C GLN A 8 9.68 2.02 5.24
N LYS A 9 8.43 1.55 5.22
CA LYS A 9 8.10 0.18 4.76
C LYS A 9 8.29 -0.02 3.27
N VAL A 10 7.93 0.98 2.46
CA VAL A 10 8.21 0.99 1.02
C VAL A 10 9.71 0.91 0.78
N PHE A 11 10.49 1.72 1.48
CA PHE A 11 11.96 1.72 1.36
C PHE A 11 12.61 0.43 1.87
N ASP A 12 12.08 -0.16 2.94
CA ASP A 12 12.56 -1.44 3.50
C ASP A 12 12.34 -2.59 2.50
N ALA A 13 11.16 -2.69 1.91
CA ALA A 13 10.85 -3.67 0.87
C ALA A 13 11.72 -3.46 -0.38
N LEU A 14 11.90 -2.21 -0.81
CA LEU A 14 12.77 -1.88 -1.93
C LEU A 14 14.24 -2.16 -1.63
N GLY A 15 14.71 -1.96 -0.39
CA GLY A 15 16.08 -2.30 -0.01
C GLY A 15 16.35 -3.80 0.03
N ILE A 16 15.30 -4.63 0.15
CA ILE A 16 15.40 -6.09 0.02
C ILE A 16 15.45 -6.48 -1.47
N ILE A 17 14.68 -5.80 -2.32
CA ILE A 17 14.59 -6.05 -3.76
C ILE A 17 15.83 -5.49 -4.50
N LEU A 18 16.08 -4.19 -4.39
CA LEU A 18 17.32 -3.54 -4.79
C LEU A 18 18.38 -3.82 -3.71
N VAL A 19 18.92 -5.02 -3.75
CA VAL A 19 20.03 -5.48 -2.89
C VAL A 19 21.28 -4.59 -3.02
N ASP A 20 21.39 -3.82 -4.10
CA ASP A 20 22.46 -2.87 -4.34
C ASP A 20 22.16 -1.51 -3.68
N LYS A 21 23.16 -0.92 -3.03
CA LYS A 21 23.11 0.38 -2.33
C LYS A 21 22.92 1.58 -3.26
N SER A 22 22.12 1.44 -4.31
CA SER A 22 21.66 2.56 -5.10
C SER A 22 20.83 3.47 -4.21
N VAL A 23 21.08 4.78 -4.34
CA VAL A 23 20.38 5.80 -3.56
C VAL A 23 18.90 5.72 -3.95
N ILE A 24 18.11 5.01 -3.14
CA ILE A 24 16.66 4.94 -3.31
C ILE A 24 16.15 6.36 -3.10
N ASN A 25 15.83 7.05 -4.18
CA ASN A 25 15.20 8.36 -4.14
C ASN A 25 13.70 8.18 -4.16
N GLU A 26 12.98 8.98 -3.35
CA GLU A 26 11.51 8.94 -3.33
C GLU A 26 10.87 9.37 -4.67
N ASP A 27 11.60 10.15 -5.45
CA ASP A 27 11.24 10.56 -6.81
C ASP A 27 11.68 9.55 -7.89
N ALA A 28 12.41 8.48 -7.52
CA ALA A 28 12.83 7.47 -8.46
C ALA A 28 11.61 6.70 -9.00
N THR A 29 11.62 6.49 -10.31
CA THR A 29 10.62 5.69 -11.00
C THR A 29 10.96 4.21 -10.93
N PHE A 30 9.95 3.35 -11.09
CA PHE A 30 10.20 1.89 -11.15
C PHE A 30 11.17 1.51 -12.26
N SER A 31 11.11 2.22 -13.39
CA SER A 31 12.05 2.04 -14.50
C SER A 31 13.49 2.45 -14.15
N GLU A 32 13.69 3.45 -13.27
CA GLU A 32 15.04 3.84 -12.80
C GLU A 32 15.58 2.88 -11.75
N LEU A 33 14.69 2.26 -10.99
CA LEU A 33 15.00 1.25 -9.99
C LEU A 33 15.14 -0.14 -10.59
N PHE A 34 14.99 -0.29 -11.91
CA PHE A 34 15.03 -1.57 -12.62
C PHE A 34 14.12 -2.63 -11.99
N LEU A 35 12.95 -2.22 -11.48
CA LEU A 35 11.98 -3.13 -10.92
C LEU A 35 11.29 -3.89 -12.06
N GLU A 36 11.40 -5.22 -12.04
CA GLU A 36 10.68 -6.10 -12.95
C GLU A 36 9.24 -6.31 -12.46
N ASP A 37 8.40 -6.93 -13.30
CA ASP A 37 7.01 -7.24 -12.96
C ASP A 37 6.90 -7.98 -11.60
N GLU A 38 7.76 -8.97 -11.39
CA GLU A 38 7.82 -9.76 -10.15
C GLU A 38 8.23 -8.93 -8.93
N ASP A 39 9.15 -7.97 -9.11
CA ASP A 39 9.60 -7.07 -8.05
C ASP A 39 8.49 -6.12 -7.62
N VAL A 40 7.75 -5.58 -8.59
CA VAL A 40 6.59 -4.73 -8.36
C VAL A 40 5.51 -5.51 -7.59
N GLU A 41 5.20 -6.73 -8.03
CA GLU A 41 4.23 -7.59 -7.33
C GLU A 41 4.66 -7.92 -5.89
N SER A 42 5.95 -8.22 -5.68
CA SER A 42 6.53 -8.49 -4.36
C SER A 42 6.47 -7.27 -3.44
N LEU A 43 6.77 -6.07 -3.97
CA LEU A 43 6.65 -4.80 -3.26
C LEU A 43 5.21 -4.57 -2.79
N PHE A 44 4.23 -4.69 -3.70
CA PHE A 44 2.83 -4.51 -3.34
C PHE A 44 2.40 -5.53 -2.29
N THR A 45 2.75 -6.80 -2.45
CA THR A 45 2.40 -7.85 -1.48
C THR A 45 2.95 -7.55 -0.09
N SER A 46 4.22 -7.12 -0.01
CA SER A 46 4.85 -6.71 1.25
C SER A 46 4.13 -5.52 1.91
N LEU A 47 3.64 -4.58 1.11
CA LEU A 47 2.86 -3.44 1.61
C LEU A 47 1.45 -3.87 2.06
N GLU A 48 0.78 -4.75 1.33
CA GLU A 48 -0.51 -5.33 1.72
C GLU A 48 -0.42 -6.00 3.08
N GLU A 49 0.58 -6.86 3.28
CA GLU A 49 0.80 -7.56 4.54
C GLU A 49 1.21 -6.61 5.68
N ALA A 50 2.09 -5.65 5.40
CA ALA A 50 2.57 -4.72 6.43
C ALA A 50 1.50 -3.73 6.90
N PHE A 51 0.59 -3.31 6.02
CA PHE A 51 -0.48 -2.36 6.34
C PHE A 51 -1.84 -3.01 6.58
N GLY A 52 -1.99 -4.32 6.31
CA GLY A 52 -3.27 -5.01 6.33
C GLY A 52 -4.24 -4.46 5.27
N LEU A 53 -3.71 -4.05 4.12
CA LEU A 53 -4.46 -3.50 2.99
C LEU A 53 -4.51 -4.52 1.85
N THR A 54 -5.41 -4.31 0.90
CA THR A 54 -5.46 -5.11 -0.34
C THR A 54 -5.48 -4.16 -1.53
N PHE A 55 -4.42 -4.17 -2.33
CA PHE A 55 -4.35 -3.38 -3.55
C PHE A 55 -5.10 -4.10 -4.67
N PRO A 56 -5.99 -3.41 -5.40
CA PRO A 56 -6.61 -3.99 -6.58
C PRO A 56 -5.55 -4.38 -7.60
N GLY A 57 -5.72 -5.53 -8.26
CA GLY A 57 -4.82 -5.98 -9.34
C GLY A 57 -4.68 -4.94 -10.45
N SER A 58 -5.70 -4.11 -10.69
CA SER A 58 -5.62 -2.97 -11.61
C SER A 58 -4.54 -1.96 -11.25
N ILE A 59 -4.33 -1.68 -9.94
CA ILE A 59 -3.26 -0.78 -9.47
C ILE A 59 -1.90 -1.42 -9.72
N LYS A 60 -1.74 -2.72 -9.41
CA LYS A 60 -0.50 -3.46 -9.67
C LYS A 60 -0.16 -3.43 -11.17
N GLN A 61 -1.14 -3.73 -12.01
CA GLN A 61 -0.99 -3.71 -13.47
C GLN A 61 -0.68 -2.31 -13.99
N GLN A 62 -1.31 -1.26 -13.45
CA GLN A 62 -0.97 0.11 -13.83
C GLN A 62 0.45 0.48 -13.43
N ALA A 63 0.93 0.03 -12.27
CA ALA A 63 2.28 0.31 -11.80
C ALA A 63 3.34 -0.40 -12.66
N ILE A 64 3.01 -1.59 -13.16
CA ILE A 64 3.80 -2.33 -14.16
C ILE A 64 3.79 -1.60 -15.52
N ASP A 65 2.60 -1.35 -16.07
CA ASP A 65 2.43 -0.77 -17.41
C ASP A 65 2.98 0.66 -17.49
N ASN A 66 2.87 1.41 -16.39
CA ASN A 66 3.34 2.78 -16.27
C ASN A 66 4.62 2.86 -15.43
N ALA A 67 5.46 1.82 -15.34
CA ALA A 67 6.67 1.81 -14.50
C ALA A 67 7.63 3.00 -14.74
N ARG A 68 7.56 3.65 -15.91
CA ARG A 68 8.31 4.89 -16.23
C ARG A 68 7.72 6.15 -15.62
N GLU A 69 6.43 6.18 -15.36
CA GLU A 69 5.71 7.32 -14.76
C GLU A 69 5.34 7.04 -13.29
N PHE A 70 5.38 5.77 -12.88
CA PHE A 70 5.08 5.31 -11.53
C PHE A 70 6.32 5.44 -10.64
N SER A 71 6.25 6.38 -9.69
CA SER A 71 7.30 6.65 -8.72
C SER A 71 6.98 6.09 -7.34
N LEU A 72 8.01 5.92 -6.51
CA LEU A 72 7.83 5.48 -5.12
C LEU A 72 6.90 6.41 -4.33
N HIS A 73 7.00 7.71 -4.59
CA HIS A 73 6.12 8.71 -4.01
C HIS A 73 4.63 8.40 -4.28
N MET A 74 4.27 7.95 -5.49
CA MET A 74 2.88 7.61 -5.84
C MET A 74 2.35 6.42 -5.03
N ILE A 75 3.20 5.41 -4.74
CA ILE A 75 2.81 4.29 -3.87
C ILE A 75 2.55 4.77 -2.46
N VAL A 76 3.44 5.60 -1.93
CA VAL A 76 3.28 6.19 -0.60
C VAL A 76 1.98 6.98 -0.54
N GLU A 77 1.67 7.78 -1.56
CA GLU A 77 0.41 8.51 -1.66
C GLU A 77 -0.80 7.58 -1.74
N LEU A 78 -0.74 6.51 -2.56
CA LEU A 78 -1.80 5.51 -2.67
C LEU A 78 -2.09 4.82 -1.34
N VAL A 79 -1.04 4.37 -0.62
CA VAL A 79 -1.19 3.75 0.70
C VAL A 79 -1.74 4.75 1.71
N VAL A 80 -1.30 6.00 1.68
CA VAL A 80 -1.84 7.07 2.55
C VAL A 80 -3.30 7.36 2.25
N MET A 81 -3.70 7.40 0.96
CA MET A 81 -5.08 7.61 0.54
C MET A 81 -5.97 6.43 0.96
N MET A 82 -5.57 5.19 0.64
CA MET A 82 -6.32 3.99 1.04
C MET A 82 -6.38 3.83 2.56
N GLY A 83 -5.28 4.09 3.25
CA GLY A 83 -5.19 4.07 4.72
C GLY A 83 -6.06 5.10 5.44
N LYS A 84 -6.44 6.19 4.76
CA LYS A 84 -7.42 7.16 5.24
C LYS A 84 -8.86 6.73 4.98
N GLU A 85 -9.11 6.06 3.86
CA GLU A 85 -10.43 5.51 3.54
C GLU A 85 -10.81 4.31 4.41
N THR A 86 -9.85 3.44 4.78
CA THR A 86 -10.09 2.33 5.71
C THR A 86 -10.42 2.83 7.10
N LEU A 87 -9.74 3.88 7.60
CA LEU A 87 -10.08 4.51 8.88
C LEU A 87 -11.43 5.24 8.87
N SER A 88 -11.87 5.74 7.71
CA SER A 88 -13.16 6.47 7.61
C SER A 88 -14.38 5.55 7.52
N LYS A 89 -14.18 4.25 7.25
CA LYS A 89 -15.27 3.26 7.19
C LYS A 89 -15.57 2.54 8.52
N GLU A 90 -14.76 2.72 9.57
CA GLU A 90 -15.07 2.23 10.92
C GLU A 90 -16.01 3.16 11.73
N GLY A 91 -16.67 4.12 11.07
CA GLY A 91 -17.60 5.06 11.70
C GLY A 91 -19.09 4.73 11.57
N LYS A 92 -19.49 3.54 11.09
CA LYS A 92 -20.92 3.19 10.93
C LYS A 92 -21.25 1.69 11.07
N ASP A 93 -20.75 1.05 12.13
CA ASP A 93 -21.44 -0.13 12.68
C ASP A 93 -21.61 0.03 14.21
N GLU A 94 -22.20 1.16 14.62
CA GLU A 94 -22.79 1.27 15.96
C GLU A 94 -24.23 1.80 15.87
N LYS A 95 -25.15 0.86 15.69
CA LYS A 95 -26.54 0.82 16.20
C LYS A 95 -27.17 -0.44 15.60
N ARG A 96 -27.60 -1.46 16.35
CA ARG A 96 -28.35 -1.35 17.60
C ARG A 96 -28.50 -2.75 18.25
N ASN A 97 -27.83 -2.92 19.38
CA ASN A 97 -28.44 -3.31 20.65
C ASN A 97 -29.35 -4.57 20.68
N ARG A 98 -28.78 -5.65 21.24
CA ARG A 98 -29.33 -6.48 22.33
C ARG A 98 -30.84 -6.77 22.32
N LYS A 99 -31.17 -8.04 22.08
CA LYS A 99 -32.38 -8.68 22.63
C LYS A 99 -32.37 -8.55 24.17
N PRO A 100 -33.50 -8.22 24.79
CA PRO A 100 -34.08 -9.19 25.73
C PRO A 100 -35.60 -9.35 25.49
N GLY A 101 -36.11 -10.55 25.80
CA GLY A 101 -37.38 -11.05 25.27
C GLY A 101 -38.66 -10.59 25.97
N ARG A 102 -39.78 -11.18 25.53
CA ARG A 102 -40.81 -11.72 26.43
C ARG A 102 -41.78 -12.62 25.67
N GLN A 103 -42.01 -13.79 26.25
CA GLN A 103 -43.15 -14.67 26.00
C GLN A 103 -44.45 -13.93 26.35
N HIS A 104 -45.48 -14.03 25.51
CA HIS A 104 -46.82 -14.57 25.82
C HIS A 104 -47.71 -14.54 24.58
#